data_AF-A0A318KVS2-F1
#
_entry.id   AF-A0A318KVS2-F1
#
_cell.length_a   1.000
_cell.length_b   1.000
_cell.length_c   1.000
_cell.angle_alpha   90.00
_cell.angle_beta   90.00
_cell.angle_gamma   90.00
#
_symmetry.space_group_name_H-M   'P 1'
#
loop_
_entity.id
_entity.type
_entity.pdbx_description
1 polymer ?
#
loop_
_entity_poly.entity_id
_entity_poly.type
_entity_poly.pdbx_seq_one_letter_code
_entity_poly.pdbx_strand_id
1 'polypeptide(L)'
;MSRLSACTMIAWSIGALLIFSIFSSAIGLKSPLLVLNENQVLYLFSTSAQVIAAIYGLTLTGFLFFRNELTREVTEDETLAEAIDQLKSRYFVLLVFISILVFLMLALANIIISYEASPYTNQTTILINIGQSTFVVSFLAIVLFIFDVVAPQRIESASRNIQDQLDPKQANEKPGDISEFLRNYNEIEILLNEAGKSYLSTTAEFKRSHRVSNIRLAEMLFRNEQIDSALYQQLRELITLRNVIIHGAEPVVSKALVKNSAEVLCKLKAVVGN
;
A
#
# COMPACT_ATOMS: atom_id res chain seq x y z
N MET A 1 10.40 -9.18 -8.73
CA MET A 1 10.29 -7.73 -9.01
C MET A 1 10.47 -7.00 -7.70
N SER A 2 11.39 -6.04 -7.64
CA SER A 2 11.75 -5.30 -6.42
C SER A 2 10.53 -4.59 -5.82
N ARG A 3 10.35 -4.69 -4.50
CA ARG A 3 9.30 -4.06 -3.69
C ARG A 3 9.38 -2.53 -3.81
N LEU A 4 8.76 -1.95 -4.83
CA LEU A 4 8.72 -0.51 -5.01
C LEU A 4 7.58 0.05 -4.16
N SER A 5 7.90 0.95 -3.23
CA SER A 5 6.88 1.71 -2.52
C SER A 5 6.04 2.52 -3.50
N ALA A 6 4.80 2.89 -3.12
CA ALA A 6 3.96 3.74 -3.96
C ALA A 6 4.70 5.02 -4.37
N CYS A 7 5.39 5.67 -3.43
CA CYS A 7 6.20 6.86 -3.70
C CYS A 7 7.30 6.61 -4.73
N THR A 8 7.96 5.46 -4.68
CA THR A 8 9.02 5.13 -5.63
C THR A 8 8.44 4.95 -7.03
N MET A 9 7.34 4.21 -7.19
CA MET A 9 6.67 4.05 -8.49
C MET A 9 6.19 5.37 -9.08
N ILE A 10 5.62 6.24 -8.22
CA ILE A 10 5.19 7.59 -8.61
C ILE A 10 6.39 8.40 -9.09
N ALA A 11 7.49 8.41 -8.33
CA ALA A 11 8.71 9.14 -8.70
C ALA A 11 9.31 8.64 -10.02
N TRP A 12 9.36 7.32 -10.23
CA TRP A 12 9.80 6.74 -11.50
C TRP A 12 8.90 7.15 -12.67
N SER A 13 7.59 7.13 -12.47
CA SER A 13 6.63 7.51 -13.51
C SER A 13 6.74 8.99 -13.87
N ILE A 14 6.86 9.87 -12.88
CA ILE A 14 7.08 11.31 -13.10
C ILE A 14 8.43 11.56 -13.78
N GLY A 15 9.49 10.90 -13.33
CA GLY A 15 10.82 10.99 -13.94
C GLY A 15 10.81 10.54 -15.40
N ALA A 16 10.19 9.39 -15.69
CA ALA A 16 10.02 8.87 -17.04
C ALA A 16 9.21 9.83 -17.92
N LEU A 17 8.13 10.42 -17.39
CA LEU A 17 7.33 11.41 -18.11
C LEU A 17 8.15 12.63 -18.51
N LEU A 18 8.92 13.19 -17.58
CA LEU A 18 9.77 14.35 -17.85
C LEU A 18 10.85 14.01 -18.88
N ILE A 19 11.55 12.89 -18.69
CA ILE A 19 12.62 12.45 -19.59
C ILE A 19 12.08 12.22 -21.01
N PHE A 20 11.00 11.44 -21.15
CA PHE A 20 10.41 11.17 -22.45
C PHE A 20 9.86 12.44 -23.10
N SER A 21 9.20 13.32 -22.34
CA SER A 21 8.66 14.58 -22.88
C SER A 21 9.77 15.50 -23.38
N ILE A 22 10.83 15.69 -22.60
CA ILE A 22 11.96 16.55 -22.97
C ILE A 22 12.71 15.96 -24.17
N PHE A 23 13.03 14.67 -24.12
CA PHE A 23 13.82 14.01 -25.15
C PHE A 23 13.08 13.93 -26.49
N SER A 24 11.81 13.50 -26.47
CA SER A 24 10.97 13.43 -27.68
C SER A 24 10.74 14.80 -28.29
N SER A 25 10.48 15.84 -27.48
CA SER A 25 10.30 17.21 -27.97
C SER A 25 11.61 17.78 -28.54
N ALA A 26 12.76 17.53 -27.90
CA ALA A 26 14.06 18.00 -28.39
C ALA A 26 14.41 17.38 -29.75
N ILE A 27 14.13 16.10 -29.94
CA ILE A 27 14.28 15.42 -31.23
C ILE A 27 13.28 15.99 -32.23
N GLY A 28 12.00 16.10 -31.85
CA GLY A 28 10.93 16.60 -32.71
C GLY A 28 11.19 17.99 -33.30
N LEU A 29 11.83 18.88 -32.54
CA LEU A 29 12.16 20.24 -32.99
C LEU A 29 13.38 20.31 -33.94
N LYS A 30 14.35 19.40 -33.80
CA LYS A 30 15.59 19.43 -34.60
C LYS A 30 15.53 18.53 -35.83
N SER A 31 15.00 17.32 -35.66
CA SER A 31 14.98 16.27 -36.67
C SER A 31 13.79 15.35 -36.38
N PRO A 32 12.57 15.73 -36.79
CA PRO A 32 11.38 14.96 -36.50
C PRO A 32 11.51 13.56 -37.12
N LEU A 33 11.39 12.53 -36.29
CA LEU A 33 11.41 11.13 -36.73
C LEU A 33 10.16 10.77 -37.54
N LEU A 34 9.02 11.35 -37.17
CA LEU A 34 7.73 11.16 -37.80
C LEU A 34 7.10 12.53 -38.03
N VAL A 35 6.63 12.76 -39.26
CA VAL A 35 5.84 13.93 -39.63
C VAL A 35 4.41 13.45 -39.85
N LEU A 36 3.48 13.99 -39.07
CA LEU A 36 2.07 13.62 -39.12
C LEU A 36 1.27 14.69 -39.85
N ASN A 37 0.25 14.30 -40.61
CA ASN A 37 -0.77 15.23 -41.11
C ASN A 37 -1.90 15.44 -40.07
N GLU A 38 -2.84 16.35 -40.34
CA GLU A 38 -3.91 16.68 -39.39
C GLU A 38 -4.73 15.44 -39.01
N ASN A 39 -5.21 14.70 -40.02
CA ASN A 39 -6.00 13.49 -39.83
C ASN A 39 -5.26 12.45 -38.96
N GLN A 40 -3.96 12.27 -39.17
CA GLN A 40 -3.15 11.33 -38.39
C GLN A 40 -3.04 11.76 -36.92
N VAL A 41 -2.91 13.06 -36.63
CA VAL A 41 -2.93 13.58 -35.26
C VAL A 41 -4.29 13.34 -34.61
N LEU A 42 -5.38 13.64 -35.32
CA LEU A 42 -6.74 13.39 -34.84
C LEU A 42 -6.96 11.92 -34.48
N TYR A 43 -6.63 11.01 -35.40
CA TYR A 43 -6.76 9.57 -35.17
C TYR A 43 -5.89 9.10 -34.02
N LEU A 44 -4.64 9.56 -33.95
CA LEU A 44 -3.70 9.16 -32.89
C LEU A 44 -4.22 9.56 -31.51
N PHE A 45 -4.61 10.82 -31.30
CA PHE A 45 -5.05 11.26 -29.98
C PHE A 45 -6.45 10.76 -29.61
N SER A 46 -7.35 10.59 -30.58
CA SER A 46 -8.65 9.98 -30.34
C SER A 46 -8.52 8.51 -29.94
N THR A 47 -7.71 7.72 -30.66
CA THR A 47 -7.48 6.31 -30.31
C THR A 47 -6.72 6.16 -29.00
N SER A 48 -5.68 6.97 -28.75
CA SER A 48 -4.97 6.99 -27.46
C SER A 48 -5.90 7.27 -26.28
N ALA A 49 -6.80 8.26 -26.41
CA ALA A 49 -7.78 8.59 -25.38
C ALA A 49 -8.76 7.44 -25.11
N GLN A 50 -9.29 6.82 -26.17
CA GLN A 50 -10.20 5.67 -26.06
C GLN A 50 -9.53 4.47 -25.38
N VAL A 51 -8.31 4.13 -25.79
CA VAL A 51 -7.56 3.01 -25.20
C VAL A 51 -7.27 3.26 -23.73
N ILE A 52 -6.74 4.44 -23.37
CA ILE A 52 -6.46 4.81 -21.97
C ILE A 52 -7.73 4.77 -21.12
N ALA A 53 -8.83 5.34 -21.61
CA ALA A 53 -10.10 5.36 -20.87
C ALA A 53 -10.65 3.94 -20.65
N ALA A 54 -10.58 3.07 -21.68
CA ALA A 54 -11.06 1.70 -21.59
C ALA A 54 -10.26 0.87 -20.58
N ILE A 55 -8.92 0.89 -20.67
CA ILE A 55 -8.08 0.13 -19.74
C ILE A 55 -8.18 0.68 -18.32
N TYR A 56 -8.32 2.00 -18.15
CA TYR A 56 -8.53 2.61 -16.85
C TYR A 56 -9.86 2.17 -16.23
N GLY A 57 -10.95 2.15 -17.01
CA GLY A 57 -12.24 1.64 -16.57
C GLY A 57 -12.16 0.20 -16.06
N LEU A 58 -11.53 -0.69 -16.83
CA LEU A 58 -11.28 -2.09 -16.42
C LEU A 58 -10.43 -2.19 -15.15
N THR A 59 -9.39 -1.35 -15.05
CA THR A 59 -8.50 -1.32 -13.89
C THR A 59 -9.23 -0.89 -12.62
N LEU A 60 -10.07 0.14 -12.71
CA LEU A 60 -10.90 0.62 -11.60
C LEU A 60 -11.89 -0.46 -11.15
N THR A 61 -12.57 -1.11 -12.09
CA THR A 61 -13.48 -2.22 -11.79
C THR A 61 -12.73 -3.38 -11.13
N GLY A 62 -11.59 -3.79 -11.68
CA GLY A 62 -10.75 -4.84 -11.11
C GLY A 62 -10.29 -4.51 -9.69
N PHE A 63 -9.89 -3.27 -9.43
CA PHE A 63 -9.50 -2.80 -8.10
C PHE A 63 -10.66 -2.86 -7.08
N LEU A 64 -11.88 -2.51 -7.49
CA LEU A 64 -13.05 -2.59 -6.60
C LEU A 64 -13.33 -4.04 -6.16
N PHE A 65 -13.28 -5.00 -7.10
CA PHE A 65 -13.42 -6.41 -6.77
C PHE A 65 -12.29 -6.90 -5.87
N PHE A 66 -11.06 -6.54 -6.22
CA PHE A 66 -9.87 -6.90 -5.44
C PHE A 66 -9.94 -6.38 -4.00
N ARG A 67 -10.37 -5.14 -3.79
CA ARG A 67 -10.52 -4.55 -2.45
C ARG A 67 -11.54 -5.30 -1.61
N ASN A 68 -12.64 -5.74 -2.21
CA ASN A 68 -13.66 -6.52 -1.53
C ASN A 68 -13.13 -7.91 -1.17
N GLU A 69 -12.37 -8.55 -2.07
CA GLU A 69 -11.71 -9.83 -1.81
C GLU A 69 -10.73 -9.75 -0.63
N LEU A 70 -9.86 -8.73 -0.61
CA LEU A 70 -8.99 -8.48 0.53
C LEU A 70 -9.76 -8.26 1.84
N THR A 71 -10.93 -7.63 1.78
CA THR A 71 -11.76 -7.42 2.97
C THR A 71 -12.39 -8.73 3.47
N ARG A 72 -12.71 -9.66 2.56
CA ARG A 72 -13.15 -11.01 2.91
C ARG A 72 -12.03 -11.79 3.59
N GLU A 73 -10.80 -11.75 3.07
CA GLU A 73 -9.64 -12.42 3.68
C GLU A 73 -9.42 -11.95 5.13
N VAL A 74 -9.61 -10.66 5.45
CA VAL A 74 -9.54 -10.14 6.84
C VAL A 74 -10.67 -10.69 7.72
N THR A 75 -11.85 -10.91 7.15
CA THR A 75 -12.98 -11.49 7.90
C THR A 75 -12.71 -12.96 8.24
N GLU A 76 -12.01 -13.67 7.36
CA GLU A 76 -11.63 -15.07 7.55
C GLU A 76 -10.43 -15.20 8.51
N ASP A 77 -9.46 -14.29 8.43
CA ASP A 77 -8.28 -14.24 9.29
C ASP A 77 -7.97 -12.81 9.73
N GLU A 78 -8.40 -12.47 10.95
CA GLU A 78 -8.22 -11.13 11.55
C GLU A 78 -6.74 -10.77 11.73
N THR A 79 -5.83 -11.74 11.80
CA THR A 79 -4.40 -11.47 11.97
C THR A 79 -3.78 -10.78 10.75
N LEU A 80 -4.39 -10.94 9.57
CA LEU A 80 -3.95 -10.33 8.32
C LEU A 80 -4.40 -8.87 8.17
N ALA A 81 -5.27 -8.37 9.07
CA ALA A 81 -5.90 -7.06 8.97
C ALA A 81 -4.90 -5.94 8.64
N GLU A 82 -3.79 -5.89 9.37
CA GLU A 82 -2.83 -4.80 9.23
C GLU A 82 -2.03 -4.84 7.93
N ALA A 83 -1.58 -6.04 7.52
CA ALA A 83 -0.90 -6.23 6.24
C ALA A 83 -1.83 -5.88 5.07
N ILE A 84 -3.09 -6.30 5.15
CA ILE A 84 -4.09 -6.05 4.12
C ILE A 84 -4.48 -4.57 4.07
N ASP A 85 -4.64 -3.89 5.21
CA ASP A 85 -4.99 -2.47 5.23
C ASP A 85 -3.87 -1.58 4.67
N GLN A 86 -2.60 -1.91 4.95
CA GLN A 86 -1.47 -1.25 4.29
C GLN A 86 -1.50 -1.46 2.77
N LEU A 87 -1.82 -2.67 2.32
CA LEU A 87 -1.90 -2.98 0.90
C LEU A 87 -3.03 -2.21 0.20
N LYS A 88 -4.22 -2.15 0.82
CA LYS A 88 -5.35 -1.34 0.34
C LYS A 88 -4.97 0.13 0.22
N SER A 89 -4.33 0.70 1.24
CA SER A 89 -3.89 2.10 1.25
C SER A 89 -2.88 2.38 0.13
N ARG A 90 -1.86 1.52 -0.01
CA ARG A 90 -0.84 1.62 -1.07
C ARG A 90 -1.47 1.64 -2.47
N TYR A 91 -2.36 0.69 -2.75
CA TYR A 91 -3.01 0.59 -4.05
C TYR A 91 -4.01 1.70 -4.30
N PHE A 92 -4.68 2.20 -3.26
CA PHE A 92 -5.53 3.38 -3.40
C PHE A 92 -4.73 4.62 -3.82
N VAL A 93 -3.57 4.87 -3.20
CA VAL A 93 -2.69 5.99 -3.58
C VAL A 93 -2.19 5.85 -5.02
N LEU A 94 -1.77 4.65 -5.43
CA LEU A 94 -1.35 4.39 -6.82
C LEU A 94 -2.50 4.59 -7.81
N LEU A 95 -3.71 4.14 -7.46
CA LEU A 95 -4.88 4.32 -8.30
C LEU A 95 -5.22 5.81 -8.47
N VAL A 96 -5.20 6.60 -7.40
CA VAL A 96 -5.42 8.05 -7.45
C VAL A 96 -4.39 8.73 -8.36
N PHE A 97 -3.11 8.35 -8.25
CA PHE A 97 -2.06 8.85 -9.14
C PHE A 97 -2.32 8.49 -10.61
N ILE A 98 -2.71 7.24 -10.90
CA ILE A 98 -3.10 6.81 -12.24
C ILE A 98 -4.29 7.61 -12.75
N SER A 99 -5.32 7.85 -11.92
CA SER A 99 -6.48 8.67 -12.29
C SER A 99 -6.06 10.08 -12.72
N ILE A 100 -5.11 10.70 -12.02
CA ILE A 100 -4.58 12.02 -12.37
C ILE A 100 -3.83 11.98 -13.71
N LEU A 101 -2.99 10.97 -13.94
CA LEU A 101 -2.29 10.78 -15.21
C LEU A 101 -3.25 10.57 -16.39
N VAL A 102 -4.26 9.73 -16.21
CA VAL A 102 -5.31 9.46 -17.20
C VAL A 102 -6.07 10.74 -17.52
N PHE A 103 -6.49 11.50 -16.50
CA PHE A 103 -7.15 12.78 -16.69
C PHE A 103 -6.26 13.77 -17.45
N LEU A 104 -4.99 13.88 -17.08
CA LEU A 104 -4.01 14.73 -17.79
C LEU A 104 -3.87 14.31 -19.25
N MET A 105 -3.78 13.01 -19.55
CA MET A 105 -3.73 12.50 -20.91
C MET A 105 -4.99 12.87 -21.72
N LEU A 106 -6.18 12.68 -21.14
CA LEU A 106 -7.44 13.04 -21.80
C LEU A 106 -7.53 14.55 -22.04
N ALA A 107 -7.10 15.38 -21.09
CA ALA A 107 -7.05 16.83 -21.25
C ALA A 107 -6.09 17.23 -22.39
N LEU A 108 -4.88 16.66 -22.41
CA LEU A 108 -3.91 16.90 -23.48
C LEU A 108 -4.43 16.47 -24.85
N ALA A 109 -5.08 15.30 -24.94
CA ALA A 109 -5.68 14.83 -26.19
C ALA A 109 -6.72 15.83 -26.72
N ASN A 110 -7.60 16.34 -25.86
CA ASN A 110 -8.59 17.35 -26.26
C ASN A 110 -7.94 18.68 -26.68
N ILE A 111 -6.91 19.15 -25.97
CA ILE A 111 -6.18 20.37 -26.34
C ILE A 111 -5.52 20.18 -27.71
N ILE A 112 -4.83 19.06 -27.94
CA ILE A 112 -4.11 18.79 -29.19
C ILE A 112 -5.08 18.71 -30.37
N ILE A 113 -6.20 18.01 -30.22
CA ILE A 113 -7.27 17.96 -31.22
C ILE A 113 -7.84 19.37 -31.47
N SER A 114 -8.04 20.17 -30.42
CA SER A 114 -8.53 21.55 -30.59
C SER A 114 -7.54 22.45 -31.32
N TYR A 115 -6.24 22.20 -31.21
CA TYR A 115 -5.18 22.96 -31.89
C TYR A 115 -4.91 22.48 -33.33
N GLU A 116 -5.58 21.41 -33.79
CA GLU A 116 -5.43 20.85 -35.14
C GLU A 116 -5.76 21.86 -36.25
N ALA A 117 -6.65 22.83 -35.98
CA ALA A 117 -7.00 23.89 -36.93
C ALA A 117 -5.91 24.96 -37.14
N SER A 118 -4.81 24.91 -36.37
CA SER A 118 -3.70 25.86 -36.46
C SER A 118 -2.52 25.28 -37.26
N PRO A 119 -1.79 26.11 -38.03
CA PRO A 119 -0.61 25.64 -38.76
C PRO A 119 0.42 25.03 -37.81
N TYR A 120 1.16 24.03 -38.31
CA TYR A 120 2.23 23.38 -37.55
C TYR A 120 3.27 24.41 -37.08
N THR A 121 3.39 24.55 -35.76
CA THR A 121 4.37 25.40 -35.10
C THR A 121 5.25 24.56 -34.18
N ASN A 122 6.32 25.16 -33.69
CA ASN A 122 7.14 24.55 -32.64
C ASN A 122 6.30 24.17 -31.41
N GLN A 123 5.24 24.92 -31.11
CA GLN A 123 4.35 24.65 -29.98
C GLN A 123 3.52 23.40 -30.18
N THR A 124 2.91 23.20 -31.36
CA THR A 124 2.15 21.97 -31.64
C THR A 124 3.06 20.74 -31.65
N THR A 125 4.29 20.88 -32.15
CA THR A 125 5.30 19.81 -32.08
C THR A 125 5.62 19.40 -30.65
N ILE A 126 5.87 20.36 -29.76
CA ILE A 126 6.14 20.09 -28.33
C ILE A 126 4.91 19.44 -27.68
N LEU A 127 3.72 19.98 -27.95
CA LEU A 127 2.48 19.50 -27.33
C LEU A 127 2.14 18.06 -27.73
N ILE A 128 2.32 17.70 -29.00
CA ILE A 128 2.14 16.32 -29.49
C ILE A 128 3.10 15.36 -28.78
N ASN A 129 4.37 15.74 -28.64
CA ASN A 129 5.38 14.90 -27.98
C ASN A 129 5.12 14.73 -26.48
N ILE A 130 4.69 15.79 -25.78
CA ILE A 130 4.24 15.72 -24.38
C ILE A 130 3.01 14.83 -24.26
N GLY A 131 2.02 14.98 -25.15
CA GLY A 131 0.81 14.17 -25.17
C GLY A 131 1.11 12.68 -25.33
N GLN A 132 1.95 12.32 -26.30
CA GLN A 132 2.34 10.93 -26.53
C GLN A 132 3.21 10.36 -25.40
N SER A 133 4.10 11.16 -24.82
CA SER A 133 4.86 10.75 -23.63
C SER A 133 3.94 10.48 -22.44
N THR A 134 2.92 11.33 -22.25
CA THR A 134 1.90 11.16 -21.20
C THR A 134 1.09 9.90 -21.43
N PHE A 135 0.68 9.60 -22.68
CA PHE A 135 0.02 8.35 -23.05
C PHE A 135 0.86 7.14 -22.66
N VAL A 136 2.13 7.08 -23.11
CA VAL A 136 3.02 5.93 -22.87
C VAL A 136 3.25 5.70 -21.37
N VAL A 137 3.54 6.76 -20.62
CA VAL A 137 3.76 6.64 -19.17
C VAL A 137 2.49 6.23 -18.44
N SER A 138 1.33 6.80 -18.80
CA SER A 138 0.05 6.42 -18.19
C SER A 138 -0.28 4.96 -18.47
N PHE A 139 -0.08 4.50 -19.71
CA PHE A 139 -0.28 3.12 -20.11
C PHE A 139 0.63 2.16 -19.31
N LEU A 140 1.93 2.48 -19.21
CA LEU A 140 2.87 1.68 -18.43
C LEU A 140 2.54 1.67 -16.94
N ALA A 141 2.12 2.80 -16.36
CA ALA A 141 1.71 2.88 -14.96
C ALA A 141 0.51 1.96 -14.67
N ILE A 142 -0.48 1.93 -15.58
CA ILE A 142 -1.63 1.03 -15.48
C ILE A 142 -1.19 -0.43 -15.56
N VAL A 143 -0.36 -0.78 -16.54
CA VAL A 143 0.14 -2.16 -16.71
C VAL A 143 0.92 -2.62 -15.48
N LEU A 144 1.82 -1.79 -14.96
CA LEU A 144 2.59 -2.12 -13.76
C LEU A 144 1.70 -2.27 -12.52
N PHE A 145 0.68 -1.41 -12.37
CA PHE A 145 -0.31 -1.54 -11.30
C PHE A 145 -1.08 -2.86 -11.39
N ILE A 146 -1.51 -3.26 -12.60
CA ILE A 146 -2.22 -4.53 -12.80
C ILE A 146 -1.33 -5.70 -12.37
N PHE A 147 -0.06 -5.73 -12.81
CA PHE A 147 0.87 -6.79 -12.42
C PHE A 147 1.11 -6.85 -10.90
N ASP A 148 1.19 -5.68 -10.26
CA ASP A 148 1.42 -5.59 -8.82
C ASP A 148 0.19 -6.05 -8.02
N VAL A 149 -1.02 -5.69 -8.45
CA VAL A 149 -2.28 -6.13 -7.82
C VAL A 149 -2.48 -7.65 -7.96
N VAL A 150 -2.13 -8.21 -9.12
CA VAL A 150 -2.28 -9.65 -9.42
C VAL A 150 -1.13 -10.50 -8.84
N ALA A 151 -0.04 -9.88 -8.40
CA ALA A 151 1.15 -10.61 -7.94
C ALA A 151 0.82 -11.65 -6.84
N PRO A 152 1.34 -12.88 -6.96
CA PRO A 152 1.22 -13.88 -5.89
C PRO A 152 1.99 -13.40 -4.64
N GLN A 153 1.56 -13.83 -3.45
CA GLN A 153 2.24 -13.52 -2.16
C GLN A 153 2.31 -12.02 -1.80
N ARG A 154 1.40 -11.20 -2.32
CA ARG A 154 1.30 -9.76 -1.99
C ARG A 154 1.12 -9.48 -0.49
N ILE A 155 0.37 -10.34 0.21
CA ILE A 155 0.13 -10.22 1.66
C ILE A 155 1.41 -10.56 2.42
N GLU A 156 2.09 -11.65 2.05
CA GLU A 156 3.40 -11.99 2.63
C GLU A 156 4.41 -10.86 2.45
N SER A 157 4.42 -10.23 1.28
CA SER A 157 5.29 -9.06 1.01
C SER A 157 4.91 -7.83 1.85
N ALA A 158 3.62 -7.60 2.08
CA ALA A 158 3.14 -6.55 2.98
C ALA A 158 3.52 -6.85 4.44
N SER A 159 3.32 -8.09 4.90
CA SER A 159 3.73 -8.56 6.23
C SER A 159 5.23 -8.36 6.45
N ARG A 160 6.09 -8.79 5.51
CA ARG A 160 7.55 -8.58 5.64
C ARG A 160 7.94 -7.10 5.77
N ASN A 161 7.25 -6.19 5.07
CA ASN A 161 7.52 -4.75 5.19
C ASN A 161 7.16 -4.21 6.58
N ILE A 162 6.07 -4.71 7.19
CA ILE A 162 5.73 -4.37 8.58
C ILE A 162 6.79 -4.90 9.54
N GLN A 163 7.27 -6.13 9.33
CA GLN A 163 8.35 -6.72 10.13
C GLN A 163 9.62 -5.88 10.05
N ASP A 164 10.03 -5.46 8.85
CA ASP A 164 11.22 -4.62 8.64
C ASP A 164 11.10 -3.25 9.35
N GLN A 165 9.89 -2.69 9.47
CA GLN A 165 9.65 -1.42 10.16
C GLN A 165 9.67 -1.54 11.68
N LEU A 166 9.13 -2.63 12.22
CA LEU A 166 9.02 -2.88 13.66
C LEU A 166 10.27 -3.54 14.25
N ASP A 167 11.03 -4.28 13.45
CA ASP A 167 12.31 -4.90 13.81
C ASP A 167 13.44 -4.55 12.82
N PRO A 168 13.80 -3.26 12.65
CA PRO A 168 14.82 -2.83 11.68
C PRO A 168 16.23 -3.35 12.02
N LYS A 169 16.44 -3.82 13.27
CA LYS A 169 17.73 -4.36 13.73
C LYS A 169 17.95 -5.82 13.35
N GLN A 170 16.93 -6.51 12.85
CA GLN A 170 17.02 -7.90 12.38
C GLN A 170 18.17 -8.11 11.38
N ALA A 171 18.45 -7.13 10.51
CA ALA A 171 19.51 -7.24 9.50
C ALA A 171 20.93 -7.23 10.09
N ASN A 172 21.14 -6.68 11.28
CA ASN A 172 22.47 -6.43 11.87
C ASN A 172 22.71 -7.15 13.20
N GLU A 173 21.69 -7.74 13.82
CA GLU A 173 21.79 -8.45 15.09
C GLU A 173 21.69 -9.98 14.92
N LYS A 174 22.23 -10.71 15.90
CA LYS A 174 22.05 -12.17 15.95
C LYS A 174 20.55 -12.48 16.11
N PRO A 175 20.03 -13.50 15.41
CA PRO A 175 18.66 -13.94 15.60
C PRO A 175 18.42 -14.29 17.08
N GLY A 176 17.32 -13.77 17.62
CA GLY A 176 16.79 -14.11 18.94
C GLY A 176 16.02 -15.43 18.91
N ASP A 177 15.70 -15.95 20.09
CA ASP A 177 14.88 -17.15 20.19
C ASP A 177 13.40 -16.80 19.98
N ILE A 178 12.87 -17.23 18.84
CA ILE A 178 11.45 -17.03 18.53
C ILE A 178 10.52 -17.76 19.49
N SER A 179 10.96 -18.90 20.05
CA SER A 179 10.16 -19.66 21.00
C SER A 179 10.00 -18.86 22.29
N GLU A 180 11.05 -18.16 22.72
CA GLU A 180 11.02 -17.26 23.87
C GLU A 180 10.09 -16.06 23.61
N PHE A 181 10.17 -15.43 22.44
CA PHE A 181 9.25 -14.36 22.04
C PHE A 181 7.79 -14.82 22.05
N LEU A 182 7.49 -15.96 21.43
CA LEU A 182 6.13 -16.52 21.37
C LEU A 182 5.62 -16.89 22.76
N ARG A 183 6.48 -17.41 23.65
CA ARG A 183 6.11 -17.70 25.04
C ARG A 183 5.75 -16.40 25.79
N ASN A 184 6.59 -15.37 25.70
CA ASN A 184 6.33 -14.09 26.33
C ASN A 184 5.02 -13.47 25.82
N TYR A 185 4.79 -13.53 24.50
CA TYR A 185 3.56 -13.03 23.90
C TYR A 185 2.32 -13.82 24.32
N ASN A 186 2.39 -15.16 24.37
CA ASN A 186 1.27 -15.98 24.82
C ASN A 186 0.87 -15.63 26.27
N GLU A 187 1.84 -15.32 27.14
CA GLU A 187 1.53 -14.82 28.49
C GLU A 187 0.87 -13.44 28.48
N ILE A 188 1.35 -12.52 27.62
CA ILE A 188 0.69 -11.21 27.40
C ILE A 188 -0.77 -11.42 26.96
N GLU A 189 -1.02 -12.32 26.02
CA GLU A 189 -2.35 -12.62 25.51
C GLU A 189 -3.29 -13.18 26.59
N ILE A 190 -2.78 -14.06 27.47
CA ILE A 190 -3.54 -14.56 28.61
C ILE A 190 -3.93 -13.39 29.54
N LEU A 191 -2.97 -12.54 29.91
CA LEU A 191 -3.21 -11.40 30.79
C LEU A 191 -4.21 -10.40 30.19
N LEU A 192 -4.09 -10.09 28.89
CA LEU A 192 -5.04 -9.21 28.20
C LEU A 192 -6.46 -9.79 28.21
N ASN A 193 -6.60 -11.10 27.96
CA ASN A 193 -7.89 -11.77 28.02
C ASN A 193 -8.47 -11.81 29.43
N GLU A 194 -7.65 -12.03 30.45
CA GLU A 194 -8.08 -12.04 31.85
C GLU A 194 -8.54 -10.66 32.32
N ALA A 195 -7.73 -9.62 32.04
CA ALA A 195 -8.09 -8.23 32.33
C ALA A 195 -9.36 -7.80 31.58
N GLY A 196 -9.42 -8.15 30.30
CA GLY A 196 -10.51 -7.82 29.39
C GLY A 196 -11.86 -8.43 29.76
N LYS A 197 -11.88 -9.63 30.35
CA LYS A 197 -13.12 -10.31 30.77
C LYS A 197 -13.96 -9.45 31.71
N SER A 198 -13.33 -8.70 32.61
CA SER A 198 -14.02 -7.83 33.57
C SER A 198 -14.83 -6.71 32.89
N TYR A 199 -14.37 -6.26 31.72
CA TYR A 199 -15.00 -5.20 30.91
C TYR A 199 -16.04 -5.73 29.92
N LEU A 200 -15.96 -7.02 29.56
CA LEU A 200 -16.89 -7.67 28.64
C LEU A 200 -18.20 -8.09 29.32
N SER A 201 -18.19 -8.31 30.63
CA SER A 201 -19.37 -8.68 31.41
C SER A 201 -20.42 -7.57 31.56
N THR A 202 -20.05 -6.30 31.34
CA THR A 202 -20.89 -5.13 31.63
C THR A 202 -21.75 -4.65 30.45
N THR A 203 -21.52 -5.13 29.23
CA THR A 203 -22.26 -4.69 28.04
C THR A 203 -23.04 -5.84 27.43
N ALA A 204 -24.38 -5.77 27.52
CA ALA A 204 -25.31 -6.81 27.05
C ALA A 204 -25.21 -7.14 25.55
N GLU A 205 -24.51 -6.33 24.76
CA GLU A 205 -24.27 -6.52 23.32
C GLU A 205 -23.16 -7.55 22.99
N PHE A 206 -22.28 -7.91 23.93
CA PHE A 206 -21.14 -8.82 23.66
C PHE A 206 -21.46 -10.31 23.74
N LYS A 207 -22.70 -10.69 24.10
CA LYS A 207 -23.11 -12.11 24.21
C LYS A 207 -23.28 -12.83 22.87
N ARG A 208 -23.24 -12.11 21.75
CA ARG A 208 -23.31 -12.72 20.41
C ARG A 208 -21.95 -12.61 19.73
N SER A 209 -21.10 -13.59 20.04
CA SER A 209 -20.09 -14.14 19.13
C SER A 209 -19.28 -13.10 18.36
N HIS A 210 -18.16 -12.64 18.92
CA HIS A 210 -16.87 -12.49 18.23
C HIS A 210 -15.79 -12.44 19.32
N ARG A 211 -14.71 -13.20 19.14
CA ARG A 211 -13.52 -13.14 20.00
C ARG A 211 -12.98 -11.71 19.90
N VAL A 212 -12.89 -11.00 21.02
CA VAL A 212 -12.41 -9.61 21.00
C VAL A 212 -10.91 -9.63 20.71
N SER A 213 -10.48 -8.82 19.73
CA SER A 213 -9.07 -8.80 19.34
C SER A 213 -8.18 -8.27 20.46
N ASN A 214 -6.94 -8.78 20.53
CA ASN A 214 -5.98 -8.37 21.57
C ASN A 214 -5.68 -6.86 21.51
N ILE A 215 -5.75 -6.25 20.32
CA ILE A 215 -5.63 -4.79 20.14
C ILE A 215 -6.78 -4.07 20.86
N ARG A 216 -8.01 -4.54 20.69
CA ARG A 216 -9.18 -3.94 21.30
C ARG A 216 -9.20 -4.14 22.82
N LEU A 217 -8.69 -5.27 23.31
CA LEU A 217 -8.47 -5.49 24.74
C LEU A 217 -7.44 -4.50 25.31
N ALA A 218 -6.30 -4.32 24.64
CA ALA A 218 -5.31 -3.32 25.04
C ALA A 218 -5.89 -1.89 25.00
N GLU A 219 -6.72 -1.57 24.00
CA GLU A 219 -7.41 -0.27 23.91
C GLU A 219 -8.39 -0.07 25.08
N MET A 220 -9.14 -1.09 25.48
CA MET A 220 -10.02 -1.03 26.65
C MET A 220 -9.23 -0.73 27.93
N LEU A 221 -8.10 -1.41 28.15
CA LEU A 221 -7.25 -1.16 29.31
C LEU A 221 -6.69 0.26 29.32
N PHE A 222 -6.33 0.79 28.16
CA PHE A 222 -5.84 2.17 28.02
C PHE A 222 -6.96 3.20 28.28
N ARG A 223 -8.14 3.00 27.69
CA ARG A 223 -9.31 3.88 27.89
C ARG A 223 -9.77 3.94 29.34
N ASN A 224 -9.57 2.85 30.08
CA ASN A 224 -9.86 2.76 31.51
C ASN A 224 -8.67 3.18 32.40
N GLU A 225 -7.64 3.80 31.82
CA GLU A 225 -6.45 4.33 32.51
C GLU A 225 -5.66 3.26 33.31
N GLN A 226 -5.86 1.97 33.02
CA GLN A 226 -5.09 0.91 33.68
C GLN A 226 -3.66 0.86 33.17
N ILE A 227 -3.48 1.02 31.85
CA ILE A 227 -2.15 1.10 31.23
C ILE A 227 -1.90 2.51 30.70
N ASP A 228 -0.64 2.93 30.71
CA ASP A 228 -0.24 4.21 30.13
C ASP A 228 -0.13 4.12 28.59
N SER A 229 0.00 5.29 27.96
CA SER A 229 0.11 5.41 26.50
C SER A 229 1.36 4.70 25.96
N ALA A 230 2.45 4.69 26.73
CA ALA A 230 3.69 4.02 26.36
C ALA A 230 3.51 2.49 26.30
N LEU A 231 2.92 1.89 27.33
CA LEU A 231 2.65 0.45 27.38
C LEU A 231 1.60 0.03 26.34
N TYR A 232 0.58 0.85 26.11
CA TYR A 232 -0.41 0.62 25.06
C TYR A 232 0.26 0.55 23.67
N GLN A 233 1.13 1.50 23.35
CA GLN A 233 1.84 1.51 22.07
C GLN A 233 2.76 0.30 21.93
N GLN A 234 3.51 -0.07 22.98
CA GLN A 234 4.37 -1.26 22.99
C GLN A 234 3.57 -2.56 22.80
N LEU A 235 2.40 -2.70 23.44
CA LEU A 235 1.53 -3.85 23.28
C LEU A 235 0.99 -3.93 21.85
N ARG A 236 0.56 -2.80 21.29
CA ARG A 236 0.07 -2.75 19.91
C ARG A 236 1.15 -3.22 18.93
N GLU A 237 2.37 -2.71 19.04
CA GLU A 237 3.51 -3.11 18.20
C GLU A 237 3.81 -4.60 18.32
N LEU A 238 3.79 -5.18 19.54
CA LEU A 238 4.02 -6.61 19.74
C LEU A 238 2.89 -7.48 19.16
N ILE A 239 1.63 -7.06 19.29
CA ILE A 239 0.47 -7.77 18.73
C ILE A 239 0.54 -7.79 17.20
N THR A 240 0.78 -6.63 16.59
CA THR A 240 1.01 -6.50 15.15
C THR A 240 2.14 -7.41 14.68
N LEU A 241 3.28 -7.35 15.37
CA LEU A 241 4.47 -8.07 14.98
C LEU A 241 4.30 -9.59 15.10
N ARG A 242 3.64 -10.08 16.15
CA ARG A 242 3.30 -11.51 16.28
C ARG A 242 2.43 -11.98 15.11
N ASN A 243 1.43 -11.20 14.71
CA ASN A 243 0.57 -11.54 13.59
C ASN A 243 1.34 -11.58 12.26
N VAL A 244 2.25 -10.63 12.07
CA VAL A 244 3.13 -10.57 10.90
C VAL A 244 4.13 -11.73 10.86
N ILE A 245 4.73 -12.10 11.99
CA ILE A 245 5.73 -13.19 12.09
C ILE A 245 5.12 -14.56 11.80
N ILE A 246 3.88 -14.80 12.24
CA ILE A 246 3.23 -16.11 12.09
C ILE A 246 2.81 -16.37 10.64
N HIS A 247 2.51 -15.33 9.87
CA HIS A 247 2.07 -15.44 8.48
C HIS A 247 3.12 -14.97 7.45
N GLY A 248 4.21 -14.36 7.89
CA GLY A 248 5.37 -14.07 7.06
C GLY A 248 6.18 -15.35 6.81
N ALA A 249 6.79 -15.49 5.62
CA ALA A 249 7.48 -16.73 5.28
C ALA A 249 8.83 -16.95 6.00
N GLU A 250 9.28 -16.01 6.84
CA GLU A 250 10.50 -16.15 7.65
C GLU A 250 10.24 -15.71 9.10
N PRO A 251 9.98 -16.66 10.02
CA PRO A 251 9.72 -16.37 11.41
C PRO A 251 11.06 -16.16 12.12
N VAL A 252 11.61 -14.96 12.02
CA VAL A 252 12.87 -14.56 12.65
C VAL A 252 12.67 -13.25 13.40
N VAL A 253 13.19 -13.19 14.63
CA VAL A 253 13.12 -12.03 15.53
C VAL A 253 14.52 -11.62 15.98
N SER A 254 14.76 -10.34 16.22
CA SER A 254 16.01 -9.87 16.84
C SER A 254 16.06 -10.15 18.35
N LYS A 255 17.28 -10.22 18.92
CA LYS A 255 17.45 -10.33 20.37
C LYS A 255 16.89 -9.12 21.13
N ALA A 256 17.03 -7.93 20.56
CA ALA A 256 16.44 -6.72 21.12
C ALA A 256 14.91 -6.86 21.28
N LEU A 257 14.24 -7.46 20.29
CA LEU A 257 12.80 -7.69 20.33
C LEU A 257 12.38 -8.70 21.40
N VAL A 258 13.12 -9.81 21.54
CA VAL A 258 12.87 -10.79 22.62
C VAL A 258 12.94 -10.11 23.98
N LYS A 259 13.98 -9.28 24.20
CA LYS A 259 14.12 -8.51 25.44
C LYS A 259 12.95 -7.53 25.65
N ASN A 260 12.55 -6.80 24.61
CA ASN A 260 11.41 -5.88 24.68
C ASN A 260 10.11 -6.62 25.04
N SER A 261 9.86 -7.80 24.45
CA SER A 261 8.68 -8.62 24.78
C SER A 261 8.64 -9.02 26.26
N ALA A 262 9.81 -9.34 26.85
CA ALA A 262 9.92 -9.67 28.27
C ALA A 262 9.71 -8.44 29.17
N GLU A 263 10.24 -7.27 28.78
CA GLU A 263 10.04 -6.01 29.51
C GLU A 263 8.56 -5.60 29.51
N VAL A 264 7.88 -5.70 28.37
CA VAL A 264 6.44 -5.39 28.24
C VAL A 264 5.60 -6.36 29.07
N LEU A 265 5.90 -7.65 29.03
CA LEU A 265 5.25 -8.66 29.88
C LEU A 265 5.40 -8.32 31.36
N CYS A 266 6.59 -7.92 31.80
CA CYS A 266 6.83 -7.53 33.19
C CYS A 266 6.00 -6.30 33.60
N LYS A 267 5.94 -5.27 32.73
CA LYS A 267 5.12 -4.08 32.97
C LYS A 267 3.64 -4.42 33.03
N LEU A 268 3.14 -5.25 32.12
CA LEU A 268 1.74 -5.65 32.09
C LEU A 268 1.37 -6.44 33.36
N LYS A 269 2.22 -7.38 33.78
CA LYS A 269 2.04 -8.13 35.05
C LYS A 269 1.97 -7.20 36.26
N ALA A 270 2.81 -6.17 36.32
CA ALA A 270 2.82 -5.23 37.44
C ALA A 270 1.51 -4.42 37.57
N VAL A 271 0.80 -4.23 36.45
CA VAL A 271 -0.45 -3.46 36.40
C VAL A 271 -1.67 -4.36 36.59
N VAL A 272 -1.67 -5.52 35.94
CA VAL A 272 -2.87 -6.37 35.74
C VAL A 272 -2.84 -7.64 36.58
N GLY A 273 -1.66 -8.09 37.03
CA GLY A 273 -1.47 -9.35 37.74
C GLY A 273 -1.84 -9.34 39.23
N ASN A 274 -2.53 -8.31 39.71
CA ASN A 274 -3.06 -8.20 41.08
C ASN A 274 -4.56 -8.50 41.12
#